data_AF-A0A822XQT1-F1
#
_entry.id   AF-A0A822XQT1-F1
#
_cell.length_a   1.000
_cell.length_b   1.000
_cell.length_c   1.000
_cell.angle_alpha   90.00
_cell.angle_beta   90.00
_cell.angle_gamma   90.00
#
_symmetry.space_group_name_H-M   'P 1'
#
loop_
_entity.id
_entity.type
_entity.pdbx_description
1 polymer ?
#
loop_
_entity_poly.entity_id
_entity_poly.type
_entity_poly.pdbx_seq_one_letter_code
_entity_poly.pdbx_strand_id
1 'polypeptide(L)'
;MNLSLSPPFLILYSLSFSLSHAISLSHGQRRLLTTRRHPRTPASIGAFDGVVELLVRAGRSLPEAAMMMIPEAWQNDQNMDPDRKALYEYFSALMEPWDGPALISFTDGHYLGATLDRNGLCPGRYYITQWESYLGRLNPGMMLLVDFEKHIVVDDAALKKQYALARPYGEWLRSV
;
A
#
# COMPACT_ATOMS: atom_id res chain seq x y z
N MET A 1 27.34 1.23 27.16
CA MET A 1 25.90 1.55 27.11
C MET A 1 25.40 1.17 25.74
N ASN A 2 24.72 0.03 25.63
CA ASN A 2 24.14 -0.43 24.37
C ASN A 2 22.92 0.45 24.04
N LEU A 3 23.07 1.37 23.10
CA LEU A 3 21.93 2.02 22.45
C LEU A 3 21.29 0.97 21.55
N SER A 4 20.36 0.20 22.12
CA SER A 4 19.41 -0.61 21.36
C SER A 4 18.62 0.35 20.47
N LEU A 5 18.97 0.41 19.18
CA LEU A 5 18.18 1.11 18.17
C LEU A 5 16.78 0.50 18.18
N SER A 6 15.82 1.22 18.76
CA SER A 6 14.42 0.85 18.73
C SER A 6 13.96 0.80 17.25
N PRO A 7 13.16 -0.19 16.85
CA PRO A 7 12.66 -0.30 15.48
C PRO A 7 11.90 0.97 15.08
N PRO A 8 11.87 1.33 13.78
CA PRO A 8 11.22 2.55 13.31
C PRO A 8 9.74 2.59 13.69
N PHE A 9 9.32 3.62 14.43
CA PHE A 9 7.90 3.85 14.73
C PHE A 9 7.27 4.69 13.61
N LEU A 10 6.23 4.12 12.99
CA LEU A 10 5.41 4.78 11.98
C LEU A 10 4.02 5.06 12.57
N ILE A 11 3.64 6.32 12.70
CA ILE A 11 2.30 6.67 13.18
C ILE A 11 1.48 7.22 12.01
N LEU A 12 0.45 6.48 11.58
CA LEU A 12 -0.50 6.86 10.55
C LEU A 12 -1.73 7.52 11.18
N TYR A 13 -2.14 8.68 10.64
CA TYR A 13 -3.35 9.38 11.05
C TYR A 13 -4.27 9.62 9.84
N SER A 14 -5.55 9.29 9.99
CA SER A 14 -6.63 9.74 9.10
C SER A 14 -7.40 10.87 9.77
N LEU A 15 -7.57 12.00 9.08
CA LEU A 15 -8.28 13.18 9.59
C LEU A 15 -9.81 13.14 9.39
N SER A 16 -10.37 12.02 8.95
CA SER A 16 -11.82 11.86 8.82
C SER A 16 -12.43 11.38 10.15
N PHE A 17 -13.03 12.31 10.91
CA PHE A 17 -13.83 12.14 12.13
C PHE A 17 -13.16 11.38 13.31
N SER A 18 -12.69 12.16 14.29
CA SER A 18 -12.55 11.85 15.74
C SER A 18 -11.76 10.61 16.21
N LEU A 19 -11.13 9.80 15.36
CA LEU A 19 -10.34 8.65 15.81
C LEU A 19 -8.90 8.69 15.28
N SER A 20 -8.03 9.31 16.07
CA SER A 20 -6.57 9.13 15.96
C SER A 20 -6.22 7.68 16.35
N HIS A 21 -6.10 6.78 15.37
CA HIS A 21 -5.50 5.46 15.62
C HIS A 21 -4.01 5.55 15.40
N ALA A 22 -3.25 5.78 16.48
CA ALA A 22 -1.81 5.58 16.43
C ALA A 22 -1.55 4.07 16.27
N ILE A 23 -1.16 3.64 15.06
CA ILE A 23 -0.68 2.28 14.84
C ILE A 23 0.73 2.21 15.45
N SER A 24 0.81 1.90 16.75
CA SER A 24 2.07 1.62 17.43
C SER A 24 2.28 0.11 17.40
N LEU A 25 3.16 -0.38 16.52
CA LEU A 25 3.42 -1.81 16.39
C LEU A 25 4.85 -2.11 16.81
N SER A 26 4.96 -2.82 17.93
CA SER A 26 6.18 -3.54 18.30
C SER A 26 6.22 -4.89 17.59
N HIS A 27 7.42 -5.45 17.45
CA HIS A 27 7.69 -6.73 16.78
C HIS A 27 6.70 -7.81 17.26
N GLY A 28 5.89 -8.39 16.36
CA GLY A 28 5.06 -9.58 16.64
C GLY A 28 3.54 -9.45 16.53
N GLN A 29 2.96 -8.28 16.27
CA GLN A 29 1.50 -8.17 16.04
C GLN A 29 1.11 -8.47 14.59
N ARG A 30 0.72 -9.73 14.33
CA ARG A 30 0.08 -10.16 13.07
C ARG A 30 -1.41 -9.82 13.11
N ARG A 31 -1.81 -8.62 12.67
CA ARG A 31 -3.22 -8.31 12.45
C ARG A 31 -3.37 -7.38 11.26
N LEU A 32 -4.07 -7.81 10.21
CA LEU A 32 -4.49 -6.90 9.15
C LEU A 32 -5.45 -5.87 9.77
N LEU A 33 -4.97 -4.64 9.92
CA LEU A 33 -5.76 -3.54 10.46
C LEU A 33 -6.24 -2.68 9.29
N THR A 34 -7.38 -3.04 8.73
CA THR A 34 -8.05 -2.23 7.69
C THR A 34 -9.04 -1.26 8.36
N THR A 35 -8.83 0.05 8.17
CA THR A 35 -9.64 1.11 8.80
C THR A 35 -10.89 1.46 7.98
N ARG A 36 -12.04 1.68 8.66
CA ARG A 36 -13.41 1.68 8.09
C ARG A 36 -13.86 2.97 7.38
N ARG A 37 -14.74 2.82 6.36
CA ARG A 37 -15.31 3.81 5.39
C ARG A 37 -16.66 4.46 5.79
N HIS A 38 -16.98 5.55 5.08
CA HIS A 38 -18.28 6.24 4.88
C HIS A 38 -19.40 5.31 4.31
N PRO A 39 -20.72 5.57 4.54
CA PRO A 39 -21.77 4.53 4.47
C PRO A 39 -22.40 4.20 3.10
N ARG A 40 -21.80 4.49 1.94
CA ARG A 40 -22.48 4.23 0.64
C ARG A 40 -21.60 3.43 -0.35
N THR A 41 -22.03 2.19 -0.63
CA THR A 41 -21.70 1.26 -1.75
C THR A 41 -20.36 0.48 -1.72
N PRO A 42 -20.26 -0.72 -2.35
CA PRO A 42 -20.56 -2.00 -1.71
C PRO A 42 -19.41 -3.00 -1.92
N ALA A 43 -18.48 -3.03 -0.99
CA ALA A 43 -17.73 -4.24 -0.69
C ALA A 43 -17.34 -4.11 0.77
N SER A 44 -17.86 -5.01 1.62
CA SER A 44 -17.55 -4.96 3.04
C SER A 44 -16.04 -5.05 3.17
N ILE A 45 -15.44 -4.28 4.05
CA ILE A 45 -13.99 -4.33 4.30
C ILE A 45 -13.51 -5.77 4.60
N GLY A 46 -14.39 -6.65 5.10
CA GLY A 46 -14.12 -8.08 5.22
C GLY A 46 -13.96 -8.82 3.89
N ALA A 47 -14.67 -8.43 2.84
CA ALA A 47 -14.42 -8.95 1.50
C ALA A 47 -13.07 -8.50 0.94
N PHE A 48 -12.60 -7.28 1.29
CA PHE A 48 -11.28 -6.80 0.88
C PHE A 48 -10.19 -7.67 1.48
N ASP A 49 -10.29 -7.85 2.80
CA ASP A 49 -9.40 -8.66 3.61
C ASP A 49 -9.32 -10.08 3.06
N GLY A 50 -10.46 -10.72 2.79
CA GLY A 50 -10.50 -12.06 2.22
C GLY A 50 -9.84 -12.18 0.84
N VAL A 51 -10.00 -11.18 -0.03
CA VAL A 51 -9.37 -11.20 -1.36
C VAL A 51 -7.86 -10.95 -1.27
N VAL A 52 -7.42 -9.98 -0.45
CA VAL A 52 -5.99 -9.74 -0.21
C VAL A 52 -5.34 -10.97 0.40
N GLU A 53 -5.98 -11.59 1.40
CA GLU A 53 -5.49 -12.83 1.99
C GLU A 53 -5.39 -13.93 0.93
N LEU A 54 -6.40 -14.11 0.08
CA LEU A 54 -6.35 -15.10 -1.00
C LEU A 54 -5.17 -14.86 -1.95
N LEU A 55 -4.96 -13.61 -2.40
CA LEU A 55 -3.85 -13.25 -3.29
C LEU A 55 -2.49 -13.52 -2.65
N VAL A 56 -2.33 -13.20 -1.36
CA VAL A 56 -1.10 -13.47 -0.62
C VAL A 56 -0.86 -14.97 -0.45
N ARG A 57 -1.90 -15.74 -0.10
CA ARG A 57 -1.82 -17.21 -0.01
C ARG A 57 -1.55 -17.87 -1.35
N ALA A 58 -1.97 -17.27 -2.45
CA ALA A 58 -1.66 -17.71 -3.82
C ALA A 58 -0.21 -17.41 -4.25
N GLY A 59 0.59 -16.77 -3.41
CA GLY A 59 2.02 -16.55 -3.63
C GLY A 59 2.42 -15.14 -4.05
N ARG A 60 1.49 -14.18 -4.07
CA ARG A 60 1.85 -12.75 -4.25
C ARG A 60 2.34 -12.16 -2.94
N SER A 61 3.23 -11.17 -3.02
CA SER A 61 3.59 -10.41 -1.83
C SER A 61 2.44 -9.50 -1.39
N LEU A 62 2.40 -9.09 -0.12
CA LEU A 62 1.38 -8.16 0.37
C LEU A 62 1.38 -6.81 -0.38
N PRO A 63 2.54 -6.19 -0.69
CA PRO A 63 2.57 -4.99 -1.53
C PRO A 63 2.05 -5.24 -2.95
N GLU A 64 2.39 -6.38 -3.57
CA GLU A 64 1.90 -6.71 -4.92
C GLU A 64 0.37 -6.88 -4.93
N ALA A 65 -0.19 -7.58 -3.94
CA ALA A 65 -1.62 -7.74 -3.78
C ALA A 65 -2.31 -6.38 -3.56
N ALA A 66 -1.74 -5.52 -2.72
CA ALA A 66 -2.27 -4.17 -2.49
C ALA A 66 -2.23 -3.30 -3.76
N MET A 67 -1.13 -3.34 -4.54
CA MET A 67 -1.04 -2.61 -5.82
C MET A 67 -2.01 -3.15 -6.88
N MET A 68 -2.27 -4.46 -6.89
CA MET A 68 -3.24 -5.09 -7.79
C MET A 68 -4.68 -4.69 -7.43
N MET A 69 -5.01 -4.68 -6.14
CA MET A 69 -6.34 -4.32 -5.64
C MET A 69 -6.62 -2.82 -5.71
N ILE A 70 -5.63 -1.98 -5.40
CA ILE A 70 -5.72 -0.52 -5.38
C ILE A 70 -4.58 0.05 -6.24
N PRO A 71 -4.70 -0.05 -7.58
CA PRO A 71 -3.70 0.49 -8.47
C PRO A 71 -3.78 2.03 -8.50
N GLU A 72 -2.63 2.67 -8.68
CA GLU A 72 -2.56 4.11 -8.91
C GLU A 72 -3.22 4.51 -10.24
N ALA A 73 -3.48 5.80 -10.44
CA ALA A 73 -4.10 6.29 -11.67
C ALA A 73 -3.11 6.24 -12.85
N TRP A 74 -3.11 5.14 -13.60
CA TRP A 74 -2.09 4.84 -14.63
C TRP A 74 -2.56 5.09 -16.07
N GLN A 75 -3.86 5.00 -16.36
CA GLN A 75 -4.39 4.97 -17.74
C GLN A 75 -4.05 6.25 -18.53
N ASN A 76 -4.33 7.40 -17.91
CA ASN A 76 -4.18 8.72 -18.53
C ASN A 76 -2.88 9.42 -18.14
N ASP A 77 -1.99 8.76 -17.40
CA ASP A 77 -0.69 9.33 -17.05
C ASP A 77 0.27 9.21 -18.25
N GLN A 78 0.76 10.36 -18.71
CA GLN A 78 1.71 10.48 -19.82
C GLN A 78 3.17 10.47 -19.33
N ASN A 79 3.40 10.76 -18.06
CA ASN A 79 4.73 10.83 -17.45
C ASN A 79 5.09 9.53 -16.71
N MET A 80 4.17 8.58 -16.63
CA MET A 80 4.41 7.29 -16.00
C MET A 80 5.42 6.46 -16.81
N ASP A 81 6.33 5.83 -16.09
CA ASP A 81 7.29 4.88 -16.63
C ASP A 81 6.59 3.76 -17.44
N PRO A 82 7.05 3.42 -18.65
CA PRO A 82 6.38 2.43 -19.51
C PRO A 82 6.27 1.03 -18.88
N ASP A 83 7.28 0.58 -18.14
CA ASP A 83 7.25 -0.74 -17.50
C ASP A 83 6.23 -0.74 -16.37
N ARG A 84 6.13 0.36 -15.63
CA ARG A 84 5.10 0.54 -14.61
C ARG A 84 3.70 0.59 -15.20
N LYS A 85 3.53 1.28 -16.33
CA LYS A 85 2.24 1.31 -17.03
C LYS A 85 1.83 -0.08 -17.51
N ALA A 86 2.76 -0.84 -18.07
CA ALA A 86 2.56 -2.22 -18.50
C ALA A 86 2.18 -3.15 -17.33
N LEU A 87 2.80 -2.98 -16.15
CA LEU A 87 2.42 -3.71 -14.93
C LEU A 87 0.95 -3.50 -14.58
N TYR A 88 0.50 -2.25 -14.53
CA TYR A 88 -0.89 -1.95 -14.14
C TYR A 88 -1.91 -2.31 -15.22
N GLU A 89 -1.54 -2.20 -16.49
CA GLU A 89 -2.35 -2.68 -17.59
C GLU A 89 -2.54 -4.20 -17.49
N TYR A 90 -1.46 -4.94 -17.23
CA TYR A 90 -1.54 -6.37 -16.98
C TYR A 90 -2.40 -6.71 -15.75
N PHE A 91 -2.26 -5.98 -14.64
CA PHE A 91 -3.12 -6.16 -13.46
C PHE A 91 -4.60 -5.91 -13.77
N SER A 92 -4.91 -4.92 -14.61
CA SER A 92 -6.28 -4.59 -14.98
C SER A 92 -7.00 -5.71 -15.75
N ALA A 93 -6.25 -6.57 -16.44
CA ALA A 93 -6.80 -7.76 -17.10
C ALA A 93 -7.06 -8.92 -16.12
N LEU A 94 -6.41 -8.93 -14.96
CA LEU A 94 -6.55 -9.98 -13.95
C LEU A 94 -7.58 -9.65 -12.86
N MET A 95 -7.65 -8.38 -12.47
CA MET A 95 -8.44 -7.94 -11.33
C MET A 95 -9.01 -6.55 -11.57
N GLU A 96 -10.33 -6.42 -11.37
CA GLU A 96 -10.98 -5.13 -11.37
C GLU A 96 -10.51 -4.30 -10.16
N PRO A 97 -10.17 -3.02 -10.36
CA PRO A 97 -9.74 -2.18 -9.26
C PRO A 97 -10.83 -2.01 -8.20
N TRP A 98 -10.44 -2.13 -6.93
CA TRP A 98 -11.31 -1.82 -5.81
C TRP A 98 -11.37 -0.32 -5.56
N ASP A 99 -12.33 0.33 -6.21
CA ASP A 99 -12.47 1.78 -6.21
C ASP A 99 -13.28 2.33 -5.00
N GLY A 100 -13.20 3.64 -4.81
CA GLY A 100 -13.89 4.43 -3.79
C GLY A 100 -12.95 5.01 -2.72
N PRO A 101 -13.44 5.93 -1.87
CA PRO A 101 -12.61 6.62 -0.89
C PRO A 101 -11.99 5.66 0.12
N ALA A 102 -10.68 5.44 0.09
CA ALA A 102 -10.03 4.50 0.99
C ALA A 102 -8.65 4.96 1.44
N LEU A 103 -8.43 4.83 2.75
CA LEU A 103 -7.11 4.69 3.34
C LEU A 103 -7.04 3.29 3.91
N ILE A 104 -6.18 2.45 3.36
CA ILE A 104 -6.01 1.08 3.82
C ILE A 104 -4.63 0.94 4.41
N SER A 105 -4.57 0.54 5.68
CA SER A 105 -3.37 0.00 6.30
C SER A 105 -3.40 -1.52 6.27
N PHE A 106 -2.24 -2.14 6.12
CA PHE A 106 -2.09 -3.59 6.02
C PHE A 106 -0.77 -4.05 6.63
N THR A 107 -0.74 -5.28 7.11
CA THR A 107 0.48 -5.95 7.57
C THR A 107 0.32 -7.47 7.53
N ASP A 108 1.40 -8.17 7.18
CA ASP A 108 1.56 -9.64 7.26
C ASP A 108 2.60 -10.05 8.32
N GLY A 109 3.14 -9.09 9.06
CA GLY A 109 4.23 -9.28 10.02
C GLY A 109 5.64 -9.12 9.45
N HIS A 110 5.83 -9.19 8.13
CA HIS A 110 7.07 -8.80 7.45
C HIS A 110 6.96 -7.34 7.01
N TYR A 111 5.87 -7.00 6.34
CA TYR A 111 5.58 -5.66 5.89
C TYR A 111 4.52 -4.99 6.77
N LEU A 112 4.66 -3.68 6.97
CA LEU A 112 3.59 -2.79 7.38
C LEU A 112 3.45 -1.72 6.30
N GLY A 113 2.25 -1.53 5.77
CA GLY A 113 2.03 -0.52 4.75
C GLY A 113 0.71 0.21 4.88
N ALA A 114 0.63 1.32 4.16
CA ALA A 114 -0.59 2.06 3.95
C ALA A 114 -0.65 2.62 2.54
N THR A 115 -1.82 2.54 1.92
CA THR A 115 -2.09 3.12 0.60
C THR A 115 -3.40 3.90 0.61
N LEU A 116 -3.43 4.94 -0.21
CA LEU A 116 -4.66 5.66 -0.53
C LEU A 116 -5.29 5.13 -1.81
N ASP A 117 -6.58 5.39 -1.95
CA ASP A 117 -7.26 5.25 -3.23
C ASP A 117 -6.63 6.13 -4.32
N ARG A 118 -6.86 5.75 -5.57
CA ARG A 118 -6.35 6.41 -6.78
C ARG A 118 -6.67 7.91 -6.88
N ASN A 119 -7.72 8.37 -6.20
CA ASN A 119 -8.18 9.75 -6.23
C ASN A 119 -7.77 10.52 -4.96
N GLY A 120 -7.20 9.85 -3.95
CA GLY A 120 -6.80 10.42 -2.67
C GLY A 120 -7.96 11.09 -1.93
N LEU A 121 -9.14 10.48 -1.96
CA LEU A 121 -10.35 11.04 -1.35
C LEU A 121 -10.31 11.01 0.18
N CYS A 122 -9.42 10.20 0.76
CA CYS A 122 -9.14 10.17 2.19
C CYS A 122 -7.83 10.90 2.54
N PRO A 123 -7.78 11.65 3.66
CA PRO A 123 -6.52 12.20 4.14
C PRO A 123 -5.65 11.10 4.76
N GLY A 124 -4.45 10.89 4.22
CA GLY A 124 -3.42 10.04 4.84
C GLY A 124 -2.21 10.86 5.26
N ARG A 125 -1.95 10.98 6.56
CA ARG A 125 -0.73 11.60 7.11
C ARG A 125 0.06 10.58 7.90
N TYR A 126 1.39 10.68 7.87
CA TYR A 126 2.25 9.79 8.64
C TYR A 126 3.44 10.54 9.23
N TYR A 127 3.96 10.03 10.34
CA TYR A 127 5.18 10.53 10.97
C TYR A 127 6.26 9.45 10.98
N ILE A 128 7.48 9.85 10.61
CA ILE A 128 8.69 9.00 10.74
C ILE A 128 9.53 9.57 11.88
N THR A 129 9.69 8.78 12.94
CA THR A 129 10.31 9.22 14.20
C THR A 129 11.83 9.09 14.22
N GLN A 130 12.41 8.23 13.38
CA GLN A 130 13.85 7.96 13.33
C GLN A 130 14.69 9.15 12.79
N TRP A 131 14.09 10.10 12.08
CA TRP A 131 14.80 11.20 11.40
C TRP A 131 14.10 12.54 11.66
N GLU A 132 14.04 12.97 12.93
CA GLU A 132 13.35 14.22 13.35
C GLU A 132 11.90 14.30 12.85
N SER A 133 10.96 13.62 13.52
CA SER A 133 9.50 13.80 13.38
C SER A 133 9.01 14.35 12.02
N TYR A 134 9.38 13.69 10.91
CA TYR A 134 9.02 14.15 9.58
C TYR A 134 7.54 13.85 9.35
N LEU A 135 6.74 14.90 9.16
CA LEU A 135 5.33 14.78 8.79
C LEU A 135 5.21 14.64 7.28
N GLY A 136 4.92 13.42 6.83
CA GLY A 136 4.62 13.11 5.44
C GLY A 136 3.11 13.06 5.17
N ARG A 137 2.75 13.20 3.90
CA ARG A 137 1.39 13.01 3.40
C ARG A 137 1.40 11.91 2.34
N LEU A 138 0.47 10.97 2.45
CA LEU A 138 0.19 10.02 1.39
C LEU A 138 -0.52 10.76 0.27
N ASN A 139 0.04 10.68 -0.93
CA ASN A 139 -0.55 11.20 -2.15
C ASN A 139 -1.34 10.07 -2.86
N PRO A 140 -2.30 10.41 -3.75
CA PRO A 140 -3.00 9.42 -4.55
C PRO A 140 -2.02 8.47 -5.25
N GLY A 141 -2.26 7.16 -5.14
CA GLY A 141 -1.39 6.13 -5.72
C GLY A 141 -0.11 5.84 -4.96
N MET A 142 0.28 6.63 -3.95
CA MET A 142 1.47 6.37 -3.14
C MET A 142 1.23 5.23 -2.14
N MET A 143 2.22 4.34 -2.02
CA MET A 143 2.30 3.33 -0.98
C MET A 143 3.41 3.70 0.01
N LEU A 144 3.04 3.86 1.27
CA LEU A 144 3.99 3.87 2.37
C LEU A 144 4.21 2.44 2.82
N LEU A 145 5.46 1.99 2.87
CA LEU A 145 5.79 0.61 3.23
C LEU A 145 7.01 0.58 4.16
N VAL A 146 6.92 -0.23 5.21
CA VAL A 146 7.99 -0.55 6.14
C VAL A 146 8.32 -2.02 5.99
N ASP A 147 9.59 -2.33 5.76
CA ASP A 147 10.13 -3.68 5.73
C ASP A 147 10.77 -3.97 7.09
N PHE A 148 10.15 -4.85 7.89
CA PHE A 148 10.63 -5.15 9.24
C PHE A 148 11.88 -6.04 9.26
N GLU A 149 12.14 -6.80 8.20
CA GLU A 149 13.35 -7.62 8.10
C GLU A 149 14.57 -6.76 7.78
N LYS A 150 14.40 -5.76 6.90
CA LYS A 150 15.46 -4.82 6.53
C LYS A 150 15.56 -3.60 7.43
N HIS A 151 14.57 -3.38 8.29
CA HIS A 151 14.45 -2.19 9.15
C HIS A 151 14.48 -0.86 8.39
N ILE A 152 13.82 -0.80 7.23
CA ILE A 152 13.77 0.41 6.39
C ILE A 152 12.34 0.82 6.06
N VAL A 153 12.16 2.12 5.80
CA VAL A 153 11.00 2.62 5.06
C VAL A 153 11.35 2.51 3.57
N VAL A 154 10.52 1.79 2.81
CA VAL A 154 10.75 1.54 1.40
C VAL A 154 10.28 2.73 0.58
N ASP A 155 11.11 3.17 -0.36
CA ASP A 155 10.76 4.22 -1.32
C ASP A 155 9.69 3.72 -2.31
N ASP A 156 8.62 4.49 -2.50
CA ASP A 156 7.47 4.13 -3.34
C ASP A 156 7.87 3.90 -4.81
N ALA A 157 8.72 4.77 -5.36
CA ALA A 157 9.12 4.68 -6.76
C ALA A 157 10.02 3.45 -6.99
N ALA A 158 10.96 3.20 -6.08
CA ALA A 158 11.81 2.01 -6.10
C ALA A 158 10.99 0.73 -5.93
N LEU A 159 10.04 0.70 -4.99
CA LEU A 159 9.12 -0.42 -4.75
C LEU A 159 8.35 -0.78 -6.03
N LYS A 160 7.67 0.21 -6.64
CA LYS A 160 6.88 -0.02 -7.86
C LYS A 160 7.76 -0.43 -9.04
N LYS A 161 8.95 0.18 -9.17
CA LYS A 161 9.92 -0.20 -10.21
C LYS A 161 10.39 -1.64 -10.06
N GLN A 162 10.62 -2.11 -8.83
CA GLN A 162 10.96 -3.52 -8.58
C GLN A 162 9.87 -4.46 -9.11
N TYR A 163 8.60 -4.18 -8.83
CA TYR A 163 7.51 -5.03 -9.33
C TYR A 163 7.28 -4.91 -10.83
N ALA A 164 7.43 -3.71 -11.39
CA ALA A 164 7.30 -3.47 -12.83
C ALA A 164 8.34 -4.25 -13.65
N LEU A 165 9.56 -4.37 -13.12
CA LEU A 165 10.65 -5.12 -13.76
C LEU A 165 10.71 -6.60 -13.36
N ALA A 166 9.86 -7.06 -12.45
CA ALA A 166 9.90 -8.45 -11.98
C ALA A 166 9.50 -9.46 -13.07
N ARG A 167 8.71 -9.03 -14.07
CA ARG A 167 8.23 -9.86 -15.18
C ARG A 167 8.14 -9.01 -16.45
N PRO A 168 8.23 -9.61 -17.65
CA PRO A 168 8.21 -8.87 -18.91
C PRO A 168 6.77 -8.50 -19.33
N TYR A 169 6.06 -7.71 -18.52
CA TYR A 169 4.64 -7.37 -18.75
C TYR A 169 4.40 -6.74 -20.12
N GLY A 170 5.31 -5.85 -20.56
CA GLY A 170 5.20 -5.20 -21.86
C GLY A 170 5.32 -6.16 -23.04
N GLU A 171 6.05 -7.26 -22.90
CA GLU A 171 6.11 -8.31 -23.93
C GLU A 171 4.82 -9.12 -23.95
N TRP A 172 4.29 -9.47 -22.78
CA TRP A 172 3.03 -10.21 -22.66
C TRP A 172 1.87 -9.44 -23.28
N LEU A 173 1.77 -8.13 -23.02
CA LEU A 173 0.71 -7.30 -23.58
C LEU A 173 0.77 -7.18 -25.10
N ARG A 174 1.97 -7.22 -25.71
CA ARG A 174 2.11 -7.23 -27.18
C ARG A 174 1.76 -8.56 -27.82
N SER A 175 1.73 -9.63 -27.04
CA SER A 175 1.45 -11.00 -27.51
C SER A 175 -0.03 -11.38 -27.44
N VAL A 176 -0.87 -10.48 -26.91
CA VAL A 176 -2.34 -10.64 -26.82
C VAL A 176 -3.01 -10.10 -28.07
#